data_AF-A0A2M4AQS6-F1
#
_entry.id   AF-A0A2M4AQS6-F1
#
_cell.length_a   1.000
_cell.length_b   1.000
_cell.length_c   1.000
_cell.angle_alpha   90.00
_cell.angle_beta   90.00
_cell.angle_gamma   90.00
#
_symmetry.space_group_name_H-M   'P 1'
#
loop_
_entity.id
_entity.type
_entity.pdbx_description
1 polymer ?
#
loop_
_entity_poly.entity_id
_entity_poly.type
_entity_poly.pdbx_seq_one_letter_code
_entity_poly.pdbx_strand_id
1 'polypeptide(L)'
;MRLTVINFFKKSVNGHIFRGKHRLVKRVTPRSTASLIREYEQTEANMKLLLYPYLTREQSSGHAKELGKKEQIVARWREEQLKMKPHVTIAERLAHLEVKNVWD
;
A
#
# COMPACT_ATOMS: atom_id res chain seq x y z
N MET A 1 28.62 -27.99 6.85
CA MET A 1 27.35 -28.49 7.44
C MET A 1 26.25 -28.45 6.39
N ARG A 2 25.68 -29.59 5.98
CA ARG A 2 24.62 -29.65 4.97
C ARG A 2 23.26 -29.39 5.63
N LEU A 3 22.81 -28.13 5.61
CA LEU A 3 21.50 -27.70 6.15
C LEU A 3 20.31 -28.46 5.54
N THR A 4 20.50 -29.14 4.40
CA THR A 4 19.49 -29.95 3.71
C THR A 4 19.15 -31.26 4.42
N VAL A 5 20.06 -31.82 5.23
CA VAL A 5 19.85 -33.11 5.92
C VAL A 5 18.74 -33.01 6.97
N ILE A 6 18.62 -31.86 7.65
CA ILE A 6 17.57 -31.59 8.63
C ILE A 6 16.16 -31.60 8.00
N ASN A 7 16.04 -31.23 6.73
CA ASN A 7 14.75 -31.21 6.03
C ASN A 7 14.22 -32.61 5.68
N PHE A 8 15.07 -33.64 5.64
CA PHE A 8 14.62 -35.03 5.44
C PHE A 8 13.90 -35.61 6.67
N PHE A 9 14.19 -35.10 7.86
CA PHE A 9 13.57 -35.57 9.11
C PHE A 9 12.24 -34.88 9.43
N LYS A 10 11.89 -33.80 8.72
CA LYS A 10 10.59 -33.13 8.89
C LYS A 10 9.53 -33.83 8.03
N LYS A 11 8.57 -34.49 8.68
CA LYS A 11 7.34 -34.99 8.01
C LYS A 11 6.51 -33.79 7.52
N SER A 12 6.77 -33.34 6.30
CA SER A 12 5.98 -32.33 5.60
C SER A 12 5.01 -33.01 4.62
N VAL A 13 4.02 -32.25 4.15
CA VAL A 13 3.14 -32.70 3.07
C VAL A 13 3.94 -32.87 1.77
N ASN A 14 3.58 -33.88 0.98
CA ASN A 14 4.25 -34.15 -0.29
C ASN A 14 3.90 -33.05 -1.32
N GLY A 15 4.90 -32.40 -1.90
CA GLY A 15 4.72 -31.31 -2.87
C GLY A 15 4.41 -29.96 -2.22
N HIS A 16 3.60 -29.13 -2.90
CA HIS A 16 3.33 -27.77 -2.47
C HIS A 16 2.41 -27.71 -1.23
N ILE A 17 2.84 -27.02 -0.17
CA ILE A 17 2.24 -27.11 1.17
C ILE A 17 0.74 -26.74 1.21
N PHE A 18 0.33 -25.69 0.51
CA PHE A 18 -1.04 -25.17 0.56
C PHE A 18 -1.91 -25.50 -0.67
N ARG A 19 -1.46 -26.40 -1.56
CA ARG A 19 -2.13 -26.67 -2.84
C ARG A 19 -2.09 -28.17 -3.19
N GLY A 20 -2.98 -28.62 -4.07
CA GLY A 20 -3.04 -30.03 -4.52
C GLY A 20 -3.74 -30.98 -3.54
N LYS A 21 -3.62 -32.29 -3.81
CA LYS A 21 -4.32 -33.37 -3.08
C LYS A 21 -3.85 -33.52 -1.64
N HIS A 22 -2.53 -33.46 -1.41
CA HIS A 22 -1.92 -33.62 -0.09
C HIS A 22 -1.44 -32.26 0.41
N ARG A 23 -2.35 -31.50 1.04
CA ARG A 23 -2.08 -30.14 1.54
C ARG A 23 -2.17 -30.07 3.06
N LEU A 24 -1.46 -29.12 3.65
CA LEU A 24 -1.61 -28.78 5.05
C LEU A 24 -2.91 -27.98 5.23
N VAL A 25 -3.94 -28.61 5.79
CA VAL A 25 -5.19 -27.94 6.11
C VAL A 25 -5.08 -27.29 7.48
N LYS A 26 -5.10 -25.95 7.51
CA LYS A 26 -5.21 -25.19 8.77
C LYS A 26 -6.60 -25.41 9.36
N ARG A 27 -6.65 -25.94 10.58
CA ARG A 27 -7.92 -26.13 11.31
C ARG A 27 -8.47 -24.78 11.78
N VAL A 28 -9.79 -24.66 11.75
CA VAL A 28 -10.47 -23.50 12.33
C VAL A 28 -10.33 -23.59 13.85
N THR A 29 -9.87 -22.49 14.45
CA THR A 29 -9.68 -22.36 15.90
C THR A 29 -10.84 -21.58 16.52
N PRO A 30 -11.16 -21.77 17.80
CA PRO A 30 -12.17 -20.95 18.50
C PRO A 30 -11.86 -19.45 18.45
N ARG A 31 -10.57 -19.08 18.45
CA ARG A 31 -10.14 -17.69 18.30
C ARG A 31 -10.50 -17.13 16.92
N SER A 32 -10.29 -17.89 15.85
CA SER A 32 -10.65 -17.45 14.50
C SER A 32 -12.17 -17.26 14.34
N THR A 33 -12.99 -18.10 14.97
CA THR A 33 -14.44 -17.92 14.93
C THR A 33 -14.85 -16.68 15.73
N ALA A 34 -14.28 -16.45 16.91
CA ALA A 34 -14.55 -15.27 17.72
C ALA A 34 -14.17 -13.96 17.02
N SER A 35 -13.02 -13.92 16.35
CA SER A 35 -12.61 -12.76 15.53
C SER A 35 -13.61 -12.47 14.42
N LEU A 36 -14.06 -13.51 13.70
CA LEU A 36 -15.00 -13.37 12.59
C LEU A 36 -16.39 -12.91 13.05
N ILE A 37 -16.86 -13.37 14.21
CA ILE A 37 -18.10 -12.88 14.82
C ILE A 37 -18.00 -11.38 15.13
N ARG A 38 -16.90 -10.95 15.76
CA ARG A 38 -16.67 -9.54 16.08
C ARG A 38 -16.60 -8.66 14.83
N GLU A 39 -15.98 -9.14 13.76
CA GLU A 39 -15.95 -8.45 12.47
C GLU A 39 -17.36 -8.29 11.92
N TYR A 40 -18.21 -9.32 11.99
CA TYR A 40 -19.60 -9.22 11.57
C TYR A 40 -20.40 -8.22 12.39
N GLU A 41 -20.28 -8.22 13.70
CA GLU A 41 -20.92 -7.23 14.58
C GLU A 41 -20.52 -5.79 14.20
N GLN A 42 -19.22 -5.57 13.94
CA GLN A 42 -18.72 -4.27 13.50
C GLN A 42 -19.28 -3.88 12.13
N THR A 43 -19.32 -4.81 11.18
CA THR A 43 -19.90 -4.54 9.86
C THR A 43 -21.38 -4.21 9.95
N GLU A 44 -22.15 -4.91 10.80
CA GLU A 44 -23.57 -4.65 10.99
C GLU A 44 -23.79 -3.25 11.59
N ALA A 45 -23.00 -2.87 12.58
CA ALA A 45 -23.04 -1.53 13.18
C ALA A 45 -22.74 -0.45 12.12
N ASN A 46 -21.72 -0.65 11.28
CA ASN A 46 -21.39 0.26 10.19
C ASN A 46 -22.49 0.34 9.14
N MET A 47 -23.13 -0.78 8.80
CA MET A 47 -24.24 -0.80 7.84
C MET A 47 -25.43 0.01 8.35
N LYS A 48 -25.79 -0.11 9.64
CA LYS A 48 -26.86 0.70 10.24
C LYS A 48 -26.62 2.20 10.07
N LEU A 49 -25.37 2.65 10.23
CA LEU A 49 -25.01 4.06 10.04
C LEU A 49 -25.09 4.49 8.57
N LEU A 50 -24.67 3.61 7.64
CA LEU A 50 -24.62 3.91 6.21
C LEU A 50 -26.00 3.83 5.52
N LEU A 51 -26.97 3.13 6.10
CA LEU A 51 -28.32 2.99 5.56
C LEU A 51 -29.15 4.29 5.63
N TYR A 52 -28.82 5.22 6.52
CA TYR A 52 -29.57 6.47 6.73
C TYR A 52 -28.75 7.68 6.30
N PRO A 53 -28.62 7.95 4.98
CA PRO A 53 -27.90 9.11 4.49
C PRO A 53 -28.64 10.41 4.83
N TYR A 54 -27.86 11.47 5.14
CA TYR A 54 -28.40 12.80 5.45
C TYR A 54 -28.96 13.54 4.22
N LEU A 55 -28.33 13.37 3.05
CA LEU A 55 -28.75 14.00 1.80
C LEU A 55 -29.14 12.94 0.78
N THR A 56 -30.15 13.25 -0.02
CA THR A 56 -30.46 12.45 -1.21
C THR A 56 -29.40 12.68 -2.29
N ARG A 57 -29.33 11.75 -3.26
CA ARG A 57 -28.38 11.85 -4.37
C ARG A 57 -28.55 13.14 -5.17
N GLU A 58 -29.79 13.60 -5.33
CA GLU A 58 -30.13 14.83 -6.05
C GLU A 58 -29.63 16.05 -5.29
N GLN A 59 -29.86 16.11 -3.97
CA GLN A 59 -29.38 17.20 -3.10
C GLN A 59 -27.85 17.25 -3.02
N SER A 60 -27.20 16.09 -3.04
CA SER A 60 -25.74 16.00 -3.06
C SER A 60 -25.14 16.39 -4.42
N SER A 61 -25.93 16.56 -5.48
CA SER A 61 -25.39 16.94 -6.77
C SER A 61 -24.88 18.38 -6.75
N GLY A 62 -23.58 18.57 -6.92
CA GLY A 62 -22.97 19.89 -7.07
C GLY A 62 -22.70 20.68 -5.77
N HIS A 63 -23.09 20.17 -4.59
CA HIS A 63 -22.92 20.86 -3.30
C HIS A 63 -21.47 21.27 -2.97
N ALA A 64 -20.48 20.56 -3.50
CA ALA A 64 -19.06 20.80 -3.24
C ALA A 64 -18.29 21.42 -4.43
N LYS A 65 -18.99 21.88 -5.48
CA LYS A 65 -18.35 22.48 -6.67
C LYS A 65 -17.59 23.77 -6.32
N GLU A 66 -18.22 24.65 -5.56
CA GLU A 66 -17.63 25.94 -5.16
C GLU A 66 -16.40 25.78 -4.26
N LEU A 67 -16.28 24.63 -3.57
CA LEU A 67 -15.16 24.36 -2.69
C LEU A 67 -13.83 24.20 -3.45
N GLY A 68 -13.85 23.97 -4.78
CA GLY A 68 -12.67 23.98 -5.65
C GLY A 68 -11.59 22.93 -5.35
N LYS A 69 -11.75 22.10 -4.31
CA LYS A 69 -10.73 21.15 -3.82
C LYS A 69 -10.27 20.18 -4.90
N LYS A 70 -11.19 19.72 -5.75
CA LYS A 70 -10.85 18.80 -6.84
C LYS A 70 -9.90 19.46 -7.84
N GLU A 71 -10.16 20.72 -8.19
CA GLU A 71 -9.33 21.48 -9.13
C GLU A 71 -7.96 21.78 -8.52
N GLN A 72 -7.90 22.14 -7.23
CA GLN A 72 -6.64 22.33 -6.50
C GLN A 72 -5.80 21.05 -6.45
N ILE A 73 -6.41 19.89 -6.19
CA ILE A 73 -5.71 18.60 -6.18
C ILE A 73 -5.16 18.28 -7.57
N VAL A 74 -5.96 18.48 -8.62
CA VAL A 74 -5.53 18.25 -10.00
C VAL A 74 -4.42 19.21 -10.42
N ALA A 75 -4.52 20.49 -10.04
CA ALA A 75 -3.49 21.49 -10.31
C ALA A 75 -2.17 21.13 -9.63
N ARG A 76 -2.22 20.79 -8.33
CA ARG A 76 -1.05 20.33 -7.58
C ARG A 76 -0.40 19.09 -8.22
N TRP A 77 -1.21 18.14 -8.65
CA TRP A 77 -0.69 16.95 -9.31
C TRP A 77 -0.01 17.27 -10.65
N ARG A 78 -0.57 18.20 -11.44
CA ARG A 78 0.07 18.70 -12.67
C ARG A 78 1.39 19.40 -12.37
N GLU A 79 1.43 20.26 -11.36
CA GLU A 79 2.66 20.93 -10.93
C GLU A 79 3.74 19.93 -10.50
N GLU A 80 3.37 18.86 -9.78
CA GLU A 80 4.31 17.81 -9.40
C GLU A 80 4.84 17.02 -10.61
N GLN A 81 4.02 16.77 -11.63
CA GLN A 81 4.47 16.14 -12.89
C GLN A 81 5.43 17.04 -13.69
N LEU A 82 5.29 18.35 -13.57
CA LEU A 82 6.12 19.35 -14.26
C LEU A 82 7.46 19.60 -13.54
N LYS A 83 7.69 19.05 -12.34
CA LYS A 83 8.98 19.14 -11.64
C LYS A 83 10.04 18.35 -12.40
N MET A 84 10.69 19.03 -13.35
CA MET A 84 11.88 18.53 -14.01
C MET A 84 13.04 18.45 -13.03
N LYS A 85 13.97 17.52 -13.30
CA LYS A 85 15.25 17.49 -12.59
C LYS A 85 15.97 18.84 -12.79
N PRO A 86 16.68 19.36 -11.78
CA PRO A 86 17.43 20.60 -11.93
C PRO A 86 18.43 20.47 -13.08
N HIS A 87 18.62 21.57 -13.81
CA HIS A 87 19.66 21.64 -14.83
C HIS A 87 21.02 21.53 -14.15
N VAL A 88 21.90 20.68 -14.69
CA VAL A 88 23.27 20.53 -14.21
C VAL A 88 24.19 21.11 -15.27
N THR A 89 25.03 22.08 -14.88
CA THR A 89 25.96 22.74 -15.80
C THR A 89 27.26 21.96 -15.92
N ILE A 90 28.00 22.18 -17.02
CA ILE A 90 29.33 21.59 -17.21
C ILE A 90 30.30 22.14 -16.15
N ALA A 91 30.18 23.41 -15.77
CA ALA A 91 31.00 24.04 -14.74
C ALA A 91 30.85 23.35 -13.37
N GLU A 92 29.62 23.09 -12.91
CA GLU A 92 29.38 22.32 -11.68
C GLU A 92 29.99 20.93 -11.72
N ARG A 93 29.99 20.30 -12.91
CA ARG A 93 30.64 19.00 -13.09
C ARG A 93 32.15 19.09 -13.12
N LEU A 94 32.76 20.19 -13.58
CA LEU A 94 34.22 20.35 -13.66
C LEU A 94 34.83 20.93 -12.37
N ALA A 95 34.03 21.54 -11.50
CA ALA A 95 34.47 22.09 -10.22
C ALA A 95 35.22 21.08 -9.33
N HIS A 96 34.93 19.77 -9.47
CA HIS A 96 35.66 18.73 -8.72
C HIS A 96 37.15 18.59 -9.10
N LEU A 97 37.57 19.14 -10.24
CA LEU A 97 38.97 19.10 -10.69
C LEU A 97 39.84 20.18 -10.02
N GLU A 98 39.21 21.25 -9.52
CA GLU A 98 39.90 22.37 -8.85
C GLU A 98 40.41 22.01 -7.44
N VAL A 99 39.98 20.87 -6.88
CA VAL A 99 40.38 20.39 -5.55
C VAL A 99 41.90 20.21 -5.41
N LYS A 100 42.62 20.02 -6.53
CA LYS A 100 44.08 19.87 -6.55
C LYS A 100 44.85 21.13 -6.98
N ASN A 101 44.17 22.25 -7.20
CA ASN A 101 44.84 23.53 -7.46
C ASN A 101 45.46 24.06 -6.15
N VAL A 102 46.66 23.58 -5.85
CA VAL A 102 47.51 24.15 -4.80
C VAL A 102 48.40 25.20 -5.46
N TRP A 103 48.48 26.40 -4.88
CA TRP A 103 49.40 27.45 -5.32
C TRP A 103 50.83 27.06 -4.95
N ASP A 104 51.79 27.32 -5.85
CA ASP A 104 53.23 27.38 -5.53
C ASP A 104 53.56 28.69 -4.79
#